data_AF-A0A1B7WG79-F1
#
_entry.id   AF-A0A1B7WG79-F1
#
_cell.length_a   1.000
_cell.length_b   1.000
_cell.length_c   1.000
_cell.angle_alpha   90.00
_cell.angle_beta   90.00
_cell.angle_gamma   90.00
#
_symmetry.space_group_name_H-M   'P 1'
#
loop_
_entity.id
_entity.type
_entity.pdbx_description
1 polymer ?
#
loop_
_entity_poly.entity_id
_entity_poly.type
_entity_poly.pdbx_seq_one_letter_code
_entity_poly.pdbx_strand_id
1 'polypeptide(L)' 'MSSINTGIEWTDKTWNPTTGCNKVSPGCLHCYAEALTKRFPNNFKNGFDLTLYPERLTEPLKWRTPS' A
#
# COMPACT_ATOMS: atom_id res chain seq x y z
N MET A 1 18.25 2.31 -12.02
CA MET A 1 18.30 3.19 -10.83
C MET A 1 16.96 3.12 -10.11
N SER A 2 16.74 2.12 -9.25
CA SER A 2 15.68 2.20 -8.24
C SER A 2 16.34 2.72 -6.96
N SER A 3 15.96 3.90 -6.50
CA SER A 3 16.48 4.46 -5.25
C SER A 3 16.36 3.44 -4.12
N ILE A 4 17.47 3.24 -3.42
CA ILE A 4 17.61 2.26 -2.34
C ILE A 4 16.83 2.71 -1.08
N ASN A 5 16.53 4.01 -1.00
CA ASN A 5 15.85 4.69 0.11
C ASN A 5 14.55 5.33 -0.38
N THR A 6 13.48 5.23 0.41
CA THR A 6 12.25 5.97 0.13
C THR A 6 12.46 7.47 0.35
N GLY A 7 11.51 8.30 -0.10
CA GLY A 7 11.49 9.72 0.25
C GLY A 7 11.03 10.00 1.69
N ILE A 8 10.77 8.97 2.50
CA ILE A 8 10.35 9.07 3.90
C ILE A 8 11.62 8.98 4.77
N GLU A 9 11.90 10.06 5.50
CA GLU A 9 13.12 10.25 6.29
C GLU A 9 13.46 9.11 7.28
N TRP A 10 12.44 8.41 7.79
CA TRP A 10 12.58 7.38 8.81
C TRP A 10 12.39 5.95 8.28
N THR A 11 12.23 5.76 6.96
CA THR A 11 11.94 4.45 6.38
C THR A 11 12.72 4.18 5.10
N ASP A 12 13.44 3.05 5.08
CA ASP A 12 14.18 2.61 3.90
C ASP A 12 13.28 1.96 2.84
N LYS A 13 12.21 1.26 3.26
CA LYS A 13 11.24 0.57 2.40
C LYS A 13 9.84 0.54 3.00
N THR A 14 8.82 0.73 2.16
CA THR A 14 7.41 0.52 2.52
C THR A 14 6.91 -0.78 1.92
N TRP A 15 6.06 -1.50 2.65
CA TRP A 15 5.47 -2.76 2.21
C TRP A 15 3.96 -2.73 2.34
N ASN A 16 3.27 -2.82 1.21
CA ASN A 16 1.81 -2.74 1.10
C ASN A 16 1.26 -4.04 0.50
N PRO A 17 1.08 -5.10 1.31
CA PRO A 17 0.54 -6.37 0.87
C PRO A 17 -0.98 -6.34 0.65
N THR A 18 -1.65 -5.26 1.07
CA THR A 18 -3.10 -5.10 0.98
C THR A 18 -3.48 -3.74 0.40
N THR A 19 -4.64 -3.67 -0.24
CA THR A 19 -5.35 -2.43 -0.57
C THR A 19 -6.72 -2.47 0.10
N GLY A 20 -7.23 -1.32 0.52
CA GLY A 20 -8.59 -1.19 1.05
C GLY A 20 -8.70 -1.50 2.54
N CYS A 21 -9.83 -1.12 3.14
CA CYS A 21 -10.16 -1.42 4.52
C CYS A 21 -11.66 -1.29 4.77
N ASN A 22 -12.15 -1.85 5.88
CA ASN A 22 -13.51 -1.60 6.34
C ASN A 22 -13.57 -0.28 7.13
N LYS A 23 -14.58 0.53 6.84
CA LYS A 23 -14.82 1.79 7.56
C LYS A 23 -15.43 1.47 8.93
N VAL A 24 -14.71 1.74 10.00
CA VAL A 24 -15.12 1.40 11.38
C VAL A 24 -15.59 2.59 12.20
N SER A 25 -15.36 3.82 11.73
CA SER A 25 -15.75 5.04 12.46
C SER A 25 -15.97 6.24 11.53
N PRO A 26 -16.58 7.34 12.01
CA PRO A 26 -16.70 8.58 11.25
C PRO A 26 -15.37 9.16 10.75
N GLY A 27 -14.24 8.82 11.39
CA GLY A 27 -12.91 9.23 10.93
C GLY A 27 -12.54 8.72 9.53
N CYS A 28 -13.25 7.71 9.02
CA CYS A 28 -13.00 7.17 7.67
C CYS A 28 -13.61 8.02 6.54
N LEU A 29 -14.37 9.08 6.86
CA LEU A 29 -15.14 9.86 5.87
C LEU A 29 -14.27 10.49 4.76
N HIS A 30 -13.05 10.90 5.09
CA HIS A 30 -12.12 11.58 4.18
C HIS A 30 -10.84 10.77 3.94
N CYS A 31 -10.98 9.45 3.77
CA CYS A 31 -9.84 8.56 3.54
C CYS A 31 -9.15 8.83 2.19
N TYR A 32 -7.88 9.22 2.22
CA TYR A 32 -7.09 9.45 1.00
C TYR A 32 -6.93 8.16 0.17
N ALA A 33 -6.83 7.00 0.83
CA ALA A 33 -6.62 5.73 0.17
C ALA A 33 -7.83 5.31 -0.67
N GLU A 34 -9.05 5.63 -0.22
CA GLU A 34 -10.28 5.40 -1.00
C GLU A 34 -10.35 6.31 -2.24
N ALA A 35 -9.93 7.57 -2.11
CA ALA A 35 -9.88 8.48 -3.25
C ALA A 35 -8.87 8.00 -4.31
N LEU A 36 -7.74 7.41 -3.87
CA LEU A 36 -6.74 6.85 -4.78
C LEU A 36 -7.29 5.68 -5.61
N THR A 37 -8.10 4.80 -5.03
CA THR A 37 -8.66 3.66 -5.78
C THR A 37 -9.65 4.12 -6.85
N LYS A 38 -10.42 5.18 -6.57
CA LYS A 38 -11.31 5.82 -7.55
C LYS A 38 -10.54 6.53 -8.66
N ARG A 39 -9.38 7.13 -8.35
CA ARG A 39 -8.52 7.83 -9.31
C ARG A 39 -7.80 6.87 -10.27
N PHE A 40 -7.42 5.68 -9.81
CA PHE A 40 -6.63 4.70 -10.59
C PHE A 40 -7.33 3.33 -10.69
N PRO A 41 -8.50 3.23 -11.35
CA PRO A 41 -9.30 2.01 -11.37
C PRO A 41 -8.59 0.79 -12.00
N ASN A 42 -7.69 1.02 -12.97
CA ASN A 42 -6.93 -0.05 -13.61
C ASN A 42 -5.93 -0.72 -12.66
N ASN A 43 -5.42 0.03 -11.68
CA ASN A 43 -4.47 -0.47 -10.67
C ASN A 43 -5.22 -1.15 -9.52
N PHE A 44 -6.45 -0.73 -9.25
CA PHE A 44 -7.29 -1.17 -8.14
C PHE A 44 -8.59 -1.77 -8.67
N LYS A 45 -8.49 -2.97 -9.26
CA LYS A 45 -9.63 -3.65 -9.91
C LYS A 45 -10.82 -3.88 -8.98
N ASN A 46 -10.56 -4.07 -7.68
CA ASN A 46 -11.57 -4.26 -6.65
C ASN A 46 -11.96 -2.95 -5.94
N GLY A 47 -11.59 -1.78 -6.49
CA GLY A 47 -11.84 -0.50 -5.83
C GLY A 47 -11.16 -0.40 -4.47
N PHE A 48 -11.91 0.05 -3.45
CA PHE A 48 -11.42 0.18 -2.06
C PHE A 48 -11.74 -1.03 -1.17
N ASP A 49 -12.25 -2.13 -1.75
CA ASP A 49 -12.50 -3.35 -1.00
C ASP A 49 -11.19 -3.97 -0.53
N LEU A 50 -11.19 -4.48 0.71
CA LEU A 50 -10.03 -5.12 1.30
C LEU A 50 -9.55 -6.27 0.41
N THR A 51 -8.39 -6.09 -0.20
CA THR A 51 -7.78 -7.01 -1.15
C THR A 51 -6.38 -7.34 -0.68
N LEU A 52 -6.09 -8.62 -0.49
CA LEU A 52 -4.75 -9.14 -0.24
C LEU A 52 -4.06 -9.45 -1.58
N TYR A 53 -2.77 -9.13 -1.67
CA TYR A 53 -1.90 -9.45 -2.80
C TYR A 53 -0.89 -10.52 -2.35
N PRO A 54 -1.19 -11.82 -2.53
CA PRO A 54 -0.34 -12.91 -2.03
C PRO A 54 1.09 -12.86 -2.56
N GLU A 55 1.27 -12.39 -3.79
CA GLU A 55 2.58 -12.26 -4.43
C GLU A 55 3.52 -11.29 -3.68
N ARG A 56 2.95 -10.29 -3.00
CA ARG A 56 3.70 -9.28 -2.24
C ARG A 56 4.11 -9.74 -0.86
N LEU A 57 3.54 -10.83 -0.34
CA LEU A 57 3.84 -11.33 1.00
C LEU A 57 5.30 -11.75 1.16
N THR A 58 5.93 -12.17 0.07
CA THR A 58 7.34 -12.63 0.07
C THR A 58 8.34 -11.52 -0.19
N GLU A 59 7.90 -10.29 -0.46
CA GLU A 59 8.80 -9.16 -0.74
C GLU A 59 9.77 -8.86 0.41
N PRO A 60 9.33 -8.83 1.69
CA PRO A 60 10.25 -8.56 2.80
C PRO A 60 11.38 -9.59 2.92
N LEU A 61 11.11 -10.85 2.57
CA LEU A 61 12.10 -11.94 2.63
C LEU A 61 13.26 -11.73 1.64
N LYS A 62 13.07 -10.90 0.61
CA LYS A 62 14.08 -10.61 -0.42
C LYS A 62 14.97 -9.44 -0.05
N TRP A 63 14.67 -8.71 1.02
CA TRP A 63 15.47 -7.56 1.45
C TRP A 63 16.76 -8.06 2.11
N ARG A 64 17.88 -7.95 1.39
CA ARG A 64 19.17 -8.53 1.80
C ARG A 64 19.89 -7.75 2.92
N THR A 65 19.54 -6.48 3.10
CA THR A 65 20.06 -5.61 4.17
C THR A 65 19.03 -4.49 4.39
N PRO A 66 18.72 -4.07 5.63
CA PRO A 66 18.21 -2.72 5.85
C PRO A 66 19.26 -1.74 5.28
N SER A 67 18.81 -0.72 4.58
CA SER A 67 19.71 0.24 3.91
C SER A 67 20.60 0.97 4.91
#